data_AF-A0A7Y3GH88-F1
#
_entry.id   AF-A0A7Y3GH88-F1
#
_cell.length_a   1.000
_cell.length_b   1.000
_cell.length_c   1.000
_cell.angle_alpha   90.00
_cell.angle_beta   90.00
_cell.angle_gamma   90.00
#
_symmetry.space_group_name_H-M   'P 1'
#
loop_
_entity.id
_entity.type
_entity.pdbx_description
1 polymer ?
#
loop_
_entity_poly.entity_id
_entity_poly.type
_entity_poly.pdbx_seq_one_letter_code
_entity_poly.pdbx_strand_id
1 'polypeptide(L)'
;MANFIREKIMSFRAEREFRILSHLVRWAVSCSIPLNWTYGYCQEYGFYEILSTRQIPDTVSLREFLFSPSIINQNIDLEPLFQMVQQMHTCGVYHGALSTKNILIDFEGNARPNYYIIDLARGYLFSRSIFGKSIAWYDLLKLVTDIEKKLGPDFCRPYLAQYGLSKKALEKFYQKAVHYKSFSRKQRRSKNVLKVKVFFSAILAKCNLRDTIAYF
;
A
#
# COMPACT_ATOMS: atom_id res chain seq x y z
N MET A 1 -20.66 -21.35 -8.44
CA MET A 1 -19.98 -21.15 -9.74
C MET A 1 -19.11 -19.88 -9.80
N ALA A 2 -19.59 -18.71 -9.34
CA ALA A 2 -18.80 -17.46 -9.35
C ALA A 2 -17.53 -17.47 -8.47
N ASN A 3 -17.53 -18.21 -7.35
CA ASN A 3 -16.35 -18.32 -6.49
C ASN A 3 -15.24 -19.18 -7.11
N PHE A 4 -15.57 -20.28 -7.79
CA PHE A 4 -14.59 -21.17 -8.44
C PHE A 4 -13.84 -20.49 -9.62
N ILE A 5 -14.55 -19.66 -10.39
CA ILE A 5 -13.95 -18.85 -11.46
C ILE A 5 -13.06 -17.74 -10.86
N ARG A 6 -13.49 -17.15 -9.74
CA ARG A 6 -12.68 -16.18 -9.00
C ARG A 6 -11.43 -16.83 -8.41
N GLU A 7 -11.51 -18.06 -7.93
CA GLU A 7 -10.43 -18.88 -7.39
C GLU A 7 -9.37 -19.23 -8.45
N LYS A 8 -9.81 -19.61 -9.66
CA LYS A 8 -8.91 -19.96 -10.78
C LYS A 8 -8.30 -18.74 -11.50
N ILE A 9 -9.00 -17.60 -11.54
CA ILE A 9 -8.56 -16.42 -12.31
C ILE A 9 -7.93 -15.35 -11.40
N MET A 10 -8.30 -15.28 -10.12
CA MET A 10 -7.79 -14.32 -9.15
C MET A 10 -7.30 -15.03 -7.90
N SER A 11 -5.97 -15.15 -7.76
CA SER A 11 -5.29 -15.61 -6.53
C SER A 11 -5.99 -15.10 -5.26
N PHE A 12 -6.03 -15.92 -4.20
CA PHE A 12 -6.69 -15.57 -2.94
C PHE A 12 -6.16 -14.24 -2.38
N ARG A 13 -6.99 -13.50 -1.64
CA ARG A 13 -6.54 -12.23 -1.04
C ARG A 13 -5.36 -12.47 -0.09
N ALA A 14 -5.45 -13.47 0.78
CA ALA A 14 -4.39 -13.83 1.71
C ALA A 14 -3.12 -14.29 0.98
N GLU A 15 -3.26 -15.08 -0.08
CA GLU A 15 -2.13 -15.49 -0.93
C GLU A 15 -1.42 -14.31 -1.58
N ARG A 16 -2.18 -13.37 -2.17
CA ARG A 16 -1.59 -12.16 -2.78
C ARG A 16 -0.85 -11.34 -1.74
N GLU A 17 -1.46 -11.12 -0.59
CA GLU A 17 -0.86 -10.36 0.49
C GLU A 17 0.42 -11.04 1.01
N PHE A 18 0.38 -12.35 1.22
CA PHE A 18 1.55 -13.17 1.56
C PHE A 18 2.68 -13.02 0.55
N ARG A 19 2.37 -13.08 -0.76
CA ARG A 19 3.36 -12.92 -1.83
C ARG A 19 3.98 -11.53 -1.85
N ILE A 20 3.19 -10.49 -1.61
CA ILE A 20 3.67 -9.11 -1.54
C ILE A 20 4.58 -8.92 -0.32
N LEU A 21 4.15 -9.35 0.87
CA LEU A 21 4.97 -9.28 2.08
C LEU A 21 6.28 -10.06 1.91
N SER A 22 6.22 -11.27 1.34
CA SER A 22 7.42 -12.08 1.06
C SER A 22 8.34 -11.41 0.04
N HIS A 23 7.78 -10.62 -0.89
CA HIS A 23 8.59 -9.83 -1.82
C HIS A 23 9.27 -8.66 -1.11
N LEU A 24 8.56 -7.93 -0.24
CA LEU A 24 9.14 -6.84 0.55
C LEU A 24 10.28 -7.32 1.45
N VAL A 25 10.10 -8.43 2.16
CA VAL A 25 11.15 -9.04 3.00
C VAL A 25 12.40 -9.36 2.17
N ARG A 26 12.24 -9.95 0.98
CA ARG A 26 13.38 -10.25 0.09
C ARG A 26 14.11 -9.00 -0.41
N TRP A 27 13.41 -7.87 -0.48
CA TRP A 27 13.98 -6.57 -0.85
C TRP A 27 14.43 -5.74 0.36
N ALA A 28 14.47 -6.34 1.55
CA ALA A 28 14.83 -5.68 2.81
C ALA A 28 13.98 -4.43 3.13
N VAL A 29 12.72 -4.41 2.67
CA VAL A 29 11.77 -3.35 3.03
C VAL A 29 11.08 -3.76 4.33
N SER A 30 11.18 -2.91 5.35
CA SER A 30 10.56 -3.13 6.66
C SER A 30 9.04 -3.30 6.57
N CYS A 31 8.56 -4.51 6.87
CA CYS A 31 7.14 -4.85 6.89
C CYS A 31 6.86 -5.97 7.89
N SER A 32 5.59 -6.30 8.12
CA SER A 32 5.24 -7.54 8.84
C SER A 32 5.83 -8.76 8.12
N ILE A 33 6.50 -9.63 8.86
CA ILE A 33 7.08 -10.86 8.30
C ILE A 33 5.94 -11.87 8.10
N PRO A 34 5.67 -12.32 6.86
CA PRO A 34 4.65 -13.34 6.62
C PRO A 34 5.18 -14.72 7.07
N LEU A 35 4.35 -15.47 7.81
CA LEU A 35 4.70 -16.80 8.30
C LEU A 35 4.03 -17.89 7.46
N ASN A 36 2.72 -17.79 7.28
CA ASN A 36 1.96 -18.71 6.44
C ASN A 36 0.65 -18.06 5.96
N TRP A 37 0.07 -18.60 4.91
CA TRP A 37 -1.32 -18.35 4.55
C TRP A 37 -2.04 -19.67 4.25
N THR A 38 -3.34 -19.71 4.49
CA THR A 38 -4.18 -20.86 4.18
C THR A 38 -5.59 -20.40 3.82
N TYR A 39 -6.37 -21.30 3.23
CA TYR A 39 -7.77 -21.09 2.94
C TYR A 39 -8.54 -22.39 3.19
N GLY A 40 -9.84 -22.28 3.44
CA GLY A 40 -10.66 -23.45 3.72
C GLY A 40 -12.12 -23.11 3.85
N TYR A 41 -12.89 -24.07 4.34
CA TYR A 41 -14.30 -23.93 4.64
C TYR A 41 -14.57 -24.50 6.03
N CYS A 42 -15.41 -23.81 6.79
CA CYS A 42 -16.00 -24.38 8.01
C CYS A 42 -17.48 -24.00 8.06
N GLN A 43 -18.28 -24.82 8.73
CA GLN A 43 -19.74 -24.65 8.75
C GLN A 43 -20.17 -23.34 9.42
N GLU A 44 -19.42 -22.88 10.43
CA GLU A 44 -19.74 -21.68 11.20
C GLU A 44 -19.42 -20.37 10.46
N TYR A 45 -18.27 -20.29 9.79
CA TYR A 45 -17.78 -19.05 9.16
C TYR A 45 -17.81 -19.07 7.62
N GLY A 46 -18.17 -20.20 7.02
CA GLY A 46 -18.12 -20.42 5.58
C GLY A 46 -16.68 -20.51 5.06
N PHE A 47 -16.47 -20.03 3.83
CA PHE A 47 -15.13 -19.96 3.23
C PHE A 47 -14.28 -18.89 3.93
N TYR A 48 -13.07 -19.27 4.32
CA TYR A 48 -12.13 -18.37 4.97
C TYR A 48 -10.78 -18.35 4.26
N GLU A 49 -10.06 -17.26 4.49
CA GLU A 49 -8.67 -17.08 4.12
C GLU A 49 -7.94 -16.54 5.37
N ILE A 50 -6.81 -17.16 5.72
CA ILE A 50 -5.99 -16.79 6.88
C ILE A 50 -4.61 -16.41 6.38
N LEU A 51 -4.09 -15.31 6.90
CA LEU A 51 -2.70 -14.90 6.77
C LEU A 51 -2.15 -14.71 8.18
N SER A 52 -1.09 -15.44 8.51
CA SER A 52 -0.36 -15.29 9.76
C SER A 52 0.92 -14.50 9.51
N THR A 53 1.14 -13.45 10.29
CA THR A 53 2.36 -12.65 10.28
C THR A 53 3.00 -12.64 11.65
N ARG A 54 4.32 -12.41 11.71
CA ARG A 54 5.01 -12.15 12.96
C ARG A 54 4.58 -10.77 13.48
N GLN A 55 4.19 -10.71 14.75
CA GLN A 55 3.97 -9.46 15.44
C GLN A 55 5.28 -8.67 15.52
N ILE A 56 5.20 -7.37 15.29
CA ILE A 56 6.32 -6.44 15.50
C ILE A 56 6.12 -5.86 16.91
N PRO A 57 6.96 -6.21 17.89
CA PRO A 57 6.80 -5.76 19.26
C PRO A 57 7.03 -4.25 19.38
N ASP A 58 6.59 -3.65 20.48
CA ASP A 58 6.92 -2.28 20.90
C ASP A 58 6.62 -1.19 19.86
N THR A 59 5.64 -1.45 19.00
CA THR A 59 5.18 -0.52 17.97
C THR A 59 3.80 0.03 18.27
N VAL A 60 3.56 1.27 17.82
CA VAL A 60 2.23 1.86 17.70
C VAL A 60 1.96 2.21 16.25
N SER A 61 0.69 2.41 15.86
CA SER A 61 0.44 2.94 14.53
C SER A 61 0.94 4.38 14.43
N LEU A 62 1.46 4.78 13.27
CA LEU A 62 1.86 6.16 13.00
C LEU A 62 0.65 7.11 13.18
N ARG A 63 -0.57 6.61 12.95
CA ARG A 63 -1.78 7.37 13.27
C ARG A 63 -1.91 7.66 14.76
N GLU A 64 -1.81 6.64 15.62
CA GLU A 64 -1.91 6.85 17.08
C GLU A 64 -0.81 7.79 17.56
N PHE A 65 0.42 7.61 17.06
CA PHE A 65 1.53 8.49 17.37
C PHE A 65 1.26 9.96 16.98
N LEU A 66 0.82 10.22 15.75
CA LEU A 66 0.51 11.58 15.28
C LEU A 66 -0.71 12.22 15.96
N PHE A 67 -1.54 11.44 16.63
CA PHE A 67 -2.68 11.94 17.40
C PHE A 67 -2.39 12.01 18.90
N SER A 68 -1.21 11.55 19.34
CA SER A 68 -0.77 11.68 20.73
C SER A 68 -0.53 13.16 21.08
N PRO A 69 -0.93 13.65 22.26
CA PRO A 69 -0.67 15.01 22.71
C PRO A 69 0.82 15.39 22.72
N SER A 70 1.71 14.40 22.84
CA SER A 70 3.16 14.58 22.90
C SER A 70 3.80 15.07 21.60
N ILE A 71 3.12 14.94 20.45
CA ILE A 71 3.71 15.27 19.14
C ILE A 71 3.83 16.76 18.88
N ILE A 72 3.02 17.60 19.54
CA ILE A 72 2.92 19.04 19.26
C ILE A 72 4.27 19.76 19.46
N ASN A 73 5.17 19.18 20.26
CA ASN A 73 6.50 19.73 20.57
C ASN A 73 7.66 18.87 20.04
N GLN A 74 7.39 17.80 19.27
CA GLN A 74 8.43 16.88 18.80
C GLN A 74 8.69 17.08 17.30
N ASN A 75 9.96 17.29 16.96
CA ASN A 75 10.41 17.29 15.58
C ASN A 75 10.55 15.83 15.11
N ILE A 76 9.48 15.25 14.54
CA ILE A 76 9.52 13.90 13.99
C ILE A 76 10.29 13.90 12.67
N ASP A 77 11.30 13.04 12.59
CA ASP A 77 11.99 12.73 11.34
C ASP A 77 11.22 11.65 10.55
N LEU A 78 10.68 12.06 9.39
CA LEU A 78 10.00 11.17 8.45
C LEU A 78 10.92 10.67 7.32
N GLU A 79 12.20 11.02 7.32
CA GLU A 79 13.17 10.55 6.32
C GLU A 79 13.14 9.01 6.19
N PRO A 80 13.27 8.22 7.28
CA PRO A 80 13.26 6.76 7.18
C PRO A 80 11.94 6.20 6.61
N LEU A 81 10.82 6.85 6.91
CA LEU A 81 9.51 6.49 6.36
C LEU A 81 9.46 6.67 4.84
N PHE A 82 9.88 7.84 4.34
CA PHE A 82 9.83 8.11 2.90
C PHE A 82 10.87 7.29 2.11
N GLN A 83 12.01 6.96 2.73
CA GLN A 83 12.98 6.00 2.17
C GLN A 83 12.38 4.60 2.06
N MET A 84 11.71 4.10 3.10
CA MET A 84 11.01 2.80 3.06
C MET A 84 9.94 2.78 1.95
N VAL A 85 9.14 3.85 1.81
CA VAL A 85 8.12 3.96 0.75
C VAL A 85 8.76 4.04 -0.65
N GLN A 86 9.91 4.73 -0.78
CA GLN A 86 10.67 4.76 -2.03
C GLN A 86 11.16 3.36 -2.42
N GLN A 87 11.71 2.59 -1.47
CA GLN A 87 12.16 1.22 -1.70
C GLN A 87 10.99 0.29 -2.07
N MET A 88 9.85 0.40 -1.37
CA MET A 88 8.61 -0.31 -1.71
C MET A 88 8.19 -0.04 -3.16
N HIS A 89 8.17 1.22 -3.59
CA HIS A 89 7.81 1.55 -4.97
C HIS A 89 8.89 1.13 -5.98
N THR A 90 10.16 1.14 -5.58
CA THR A 90 11.29 0.73 -6.43
C THR A 90 11.28 -0.77 -6.72
N CYS A 91 10.93 -1.60 -5.74
CA CYS A 91 10.72 -3.04 -5.98
C CYS A 91 9.39 -3.36 -6.69
N GLY A 92 8.58 -2.35 -7.01
CA GLY A 92 7.35 -2.52 -7.80
C GLY A 92 6.11 -2.83 -6.96
N VAL A 93 6.15 -2.63 -5.64
CA VAL A 93 4.99 -2.85 -4.77
C VAL A 93 4.16 -1.57 -4.66
N TYR A 94 2.89 -1.66 -5.06
CA TYR A 94 1.85 -0.69 -4.72
C TYR A 94 1.09 -1.21 -3.51
N HIS A 95 0.91 -0.40 -2.47
CA HIS A 95 0.19 -0.79 -1.26
C HIS A 95 -1.34 -0.71 -1.46
N GLY A 96 -1.86 0.28 -2.19
CA GLY A 96 -3.30 0.42 -2.46
C GLY A 96 -4.15 0.91 -1.30
N ALA A 97 -3.55 1.07 -0.13
CA ALA A 97 -4.15 1.60 1.08
C ALA A 97 -3.14 2.28 2.01
N LEU A 98 -1.99 2.75 1.50
CA LEU A 98 -0.94 3.36 2.33
C LEU A 98 -1.50 4.57 3.09
N SER A 99 -1.61 4.45 4.41
CA SER A 99 -2.09 5.50 5.32
C SER A 99 -1.40 5.32 6.65
N THR A 100 -1.40 6.35 7.49
CA THR A 100 -0.75 6.33 8.82
C THR A 100 -1.23 5.20 9.73
N LYS A 101 -2.45 4.66 9.54
CA LYS A 101 -2.94 3.47 10.27
C LYS A 101 -2.33 2.13 9.81
N ASN A 102 -1.70 2.09 8.64
CA ASN A 102 -1.09 0.90 8.05
C ASN A 102 0.44 1.00 8.06
N ILE A 103 0.95 1.87 8.91
CA ILE A 103 2.37 2.08 9.14
C ILE A 103 2.55 2.02 10.64
N LEU A 104 3.42 1.13 11.10
CA LEU A 104 3.83 1.06 12.48
C LEU A 104 5.10 1.89 12.66
N ILE A 105 5.26 2.46 13.85
CA ILE A 105 6.43 3.23 14.25
C ILE A 105 6.97 2.68 15.57
N ASP A 106 8.28 2.58 15.65
CA ASP A 106 9.05 2.14 16.82
C ASP A 106 10.14 3.19 17.12
N PHE A 107 10.25 3.55 18.40
CA PHE A 107 11.19 4.54 18.92
C PHE A 107 12.22 3.92 19.89
N GLU A 108 12.11 2.64 20.25
CA GLU A 108 12.93 2.08 21.32
C GLU A 108 14.43 2.12 20.96
N GLY A 109 15.21 2.80 21.81
CA GLY A 109 16.67 2.78 21.81
C GLY A 109 17.38 3.49 20.66
N ASN A 110 16.66 4.04 19.68
CA ASN A 110 17.26 4.58 18.46
C ASN A 110 17.15 6.11 18.37
N ALA A 111 18.23 6.75 17.89
CA ALA A 111 18.23 8.18 17.56
C ALA A 111 17.29 8.52 16.39
N ARG A 112 16.84 7.52 15.63
CA ARG A 112 15.91 7.63 14.49
C ARG A 112 14.80 6.58 14.60
N PRO A 113 13.54 6.94 14.30
CA PRO A 113 12.43 6.00 14.36
C PRO A 113 12.51 4.95 13.25
N ASN A 114 12.10 3.72 13.59
CA ASN A 114 11.89 2.65 12.63
C ASN A 114 10.43 2.64 12.16
N TYR A 115 10.20 2.35 10.88
CA TYR A 115 8.87 2.26 10.31
C TYR A 115 8.65 0.90 9.66
N TYR A 116 7.41 0.40 9.72
CA TYR A 116 7.04 -0.89 9.14
C TYR A 116 5.71 -0.81 8.40
N ILE A 117 5.64 -1.39 7.21
CA ILE A 117 4.41 -1.52 6.41
C ILE A 117 3.59 -2.72 6.87
N ILE A 118 2.27 -2.54 7.03
CA ILE A 118 1.31 -3.60 7.37
C ILE A 118 0.04 -3.52 6.48
N ASP A 119 -0.79 -4.56 6.47
CA ASP A 119 -2.09 -4.60 5.75
C ASP A 119 -1.96 -4.30 4.24
N LEU A 120 -1.38 -5.26 3.51
CA LEU A 120 -1.19 -5.22 2.05
C LEU A 120 -2.32 -5.94 1.29
N ALA A 121 -3.47 -6.12 1.94
CA ALA A 121 -4.68 -6.72 1.38
C ALA A 121 -5.15 -6.14 0.04
N ARG A 122 -4.85 -4.85 -0.19
CA ARG A 122 -5.21 -4.09 -1.40
C ARG A 122 -4.00 -3.83 -2.30
N GLY A 123 -2.86 -4.39 -1.96
CA GLY A 123 -1.62 -4.19 -2.66
C GLY A 123 -1.58 -4.93 -3.98
N TYR A 124 -0.61 -4.54 -4.81
CA TYR A 124 -0.32 -5.17 -6.08
C TYR A 124 1.19 -5.17 -6.31
N LEU A 125 1.72 -6.33 -6.74
CA LEU A 125 3.11 -6.48 -7.12
C LEU A 125 3.24 -6.34 -8.64
N PHE A 126 3.93 -5.30 -9.09
CA PHE A 126 4.28 -5.10 -10.49
C PHE A 126 5.63 -5.76 -10.78
N SER A 127 5.82 -6.23 -12.03
CA SER A 127 7.08 -6.85 -12.46
C SER A 127 8.25 -5.87 -12.60
N ARG A 128 8.00 -4.57 -12.46
CA ARG A 128 8.99 -3.50 -12.56
C ARG A 128 8.69 -2.43 -11.53
N SER A 129 9.72 -1.66 -11.18
CA SER A 129 9.60 -0.45 -10.38
C SER A 129 8.40 0.40 -10.79
N ILE A 130 7.64 0.87 -9.80
CA ILE A 130 6.60 1.87 -9.95
C ILE A 130 7.01 3.25 -9.43
N PHE A 131 8.27 3.38 -9.01
CA PHE A 131 8.86 4.64 -8.60
C PHE A 131 8.64 5.73 -9.67
N GLY A 132 8.24 6.92 -9.23
CA GLY A 132 7.90 8.06 -10.10
C GLY A 132 6.62 7.91 -10.94
N LYS A 133 5.97 6.74 -10.98
CA LYS A 133 4.76 6.51 -11.78
C LYS A 133 3.51 7.02 -11.08
N SER A 134 2.47 7.29 -11.87
CA SER A 134 1.17 7.77 -11.39
C SER A 134 0.51 6.86 -10.35
N ILE A 135 0.77 5.55 -10.39
CA ILE A 135 0.23 4.61 -9.42
C ILE A 135 0.84 4.80 -8.02
N ALA A 136 2.15 5.03 -7.92
CA ALA A 136 2.84 5.34 -6.66
C ALA A 136 2.38 6.66 -6.05
N TRP A 137 1.96 7.62 -6.89
CA TRP A 137 1.40 8.88 -6.41
C TRP A 137 0.11 8.68 -5.60
N TYR A 138 -0.69 7.65 -5.87
CA TYR A 138 -1.90 7.41 -5.08
C TYR A 138 -1.59 6.97 -3.65
N ASP A 139 -0.54 6.20 -3.45
CA ASP A 139 -0.07 5.82 -2.11
C ASP A 139 0.51 7.03 -1.38
N LEU A 140 1.36 7.81 -2.06
CA LEU A 140 1.92 9.06 -1.51
C LEU A 140 0.82 10.07 -1.15
N LEU A 141 -0.14 10.31 -2.03
CA LEU A 141 -1.24 11.26 -1.77
C LEU A 141 -2.00 10.87 -0.49
N LYS A 142 -2.31 9.58 -0.33
CA LYS A 142 -3.04 9.11 0.84
C LYS A 142 -2.21 9.25 2.12
N LEU A 143 -0.93 8.85 2.07
CA LEU A 143 -0.02 8.97 3.21
C LEU A 143 0.20 10.44 3.62
N VAL A 144 0.61 11.28 2.67
CA VAL A 144 0.90 12.71 2.91
C VAL A 144 -0.31 13.45 3.43
N THR A 145 -1.47 13.25 2.80
CA THR A 145 -2.71 13.90 3.26
C THR A 145 -3.09 13.48 4.68
N ASP A 146 -2.80 12.24 5.09
CA ASP A 146 -3.07 11.81 6.47
C ASP A 146 -2.06 12.38 7.49
N ILE A 147 -0.80 12.60 7.10
CA ILE A 147 0.23 13.21 7.94
C ILE A 147 0.01 14.73 8.08
N GLU A 148 -0.16 15.43 6.97
CA GLU A 148 -0.29 16.90 6.93
C GLU A 148 -1.58 17.41 7.56
N LYS A 149 -2.63 16.56 7.64
CA LYS A 149 -3.81 16.85 8.49
C LYS A 149 -3.46 17.13 9.95
N LYS A 150 -2.31 16.64 10.42
CA LYS A 150 -1.85 16.79 11.81
C LYS A 150 -0.65 17.70 11.95
N LEU A 151 0.34 17.58 11.05
CA LEU A 151 1.58 18.34 11.15
C LEU A 151 1.54 19.66 10.36
N GLY A 152 0.44 19.94 9.67
CA GLY A 152 0.25 21.16 8.88
C GLY A 152 0.51 20.95 7.39
N PRO A 153 -0.02 21.86 6.54
CA PRO A 153 0.19 21.82 5.11
C PRO A 153 1.69 21.96 4.77
N ASP A 154 2.10 21.34 3.68
CA ASP A 154 3.48 21.35 3.16
C ASP A 154 4.54 20.72 4.08
N PHE A 155 4.16 20.18 5.26
CA PHE A 155 5.11 19.51 6.16
C PHE A 155 5.87 18.37 5.46
N CYS A 156 5.21 17.65 4.55
CA CYS A 156 5.84 16.52 3.86
C CYS A 156 6.70 16.94 2.65
N ARG A 157 6.75 18.23 2.30
CA ARG A 157 7.43 18.71 1.08
C ARG A 157 8.92 18.34 1.01
N PRO A 158 9.75 18.54 2.06
CA PRO A 158 11.15 18.10 2.02
C PRO A 158 11.28 16.58 1.85
N TYR A 159 10.45 15.80 2.52
CA TYR A 159 10.48 14.34 2.44
C TYR A 159 10.01 13.81 1.07
N LEU A 160 9.07 14.49 0.41
CA LEU A 160 8.66 14.18 -0.96
C LEU A 160 9.76 14.52 -1.98
N ALA A 161 10.53 15.59 -1.74
CA ALA A 161 11.71 15.90 -2.55
C ALA A 161 12.77 14.81 -2.39
N GLN A 162 13.03 14.37 -1.14
CA GLN A 162 13.96 13.28 -0.85
C GLN A 162 13.51 11.94 -1.42
N TYR A 163 12.22 11.65 -1.36
CA TYR A 163 11.62 10.51 -2.07
C TYR A 163 11.96 10.55 -3.57
N GLY A 164 12.22 11.73 -4.14
CA GLY A 164 12.69 11.91 -5.51
C GLY A 164 11.67 12.55 -6.45
N LEU A 165 10.68 13.26 -5.91
CA LEU A 165 9.84 14.12 -6.73
C LEU A 165 10.61 15.39 -7.11
N SER A 166 10.72 15.65 -8.41
CA SER A 166 11.28 16.92 -8.90
C SER A 166 10.42 18.12 -8.47
N LYS A 167 11.00 19.32 -8.47
CA LYS A 167 10.28 20.57 -8.13
C LYS A 167 8.95 20.69 -8.89
N LYS A 168 8.95 20.44 -10.20
CA LYS A 168 7.74 20.46 -11.03
C LYS A 168 6.72 19.37 -10.66
N ALA A 169 7.19 18.20 -10.23
CA ALA A 169 6.32 17.12 -9.76
C ALA A 169 5.70 17.44 -8.39
N LEU A 170 6.45 18.08 -7.48
CA LEU A 170 5.96 18.54 -6.18
C LEU A 170 4.81 19.54 -6.34
N GLU A 171 4.96 20.56 -7.19
CA GLU A 171 3.86 21.52 -7.44
C GLU A 171 2.59 20.81 -7.93
N LYS A 172 2.74 19.90 -8.90
CA LYS A 172 1.62 19.09 -9.41
C LYS A 172 1.02 18.16 -8.35
N PHE A 173 1.84 17.67 -7.43
CA PHE A 173 1.39 16.81 -6.34
C PHE A 173 0.50 17.59 -5.37
N TYR A 174 0.95 18.75 -4.90
CA TYR A 174 0.19 19.59 -3.98
C TYR A 174 -1.09 20.16 -4.60
N GLN A 175 -1.07 20.52 -5.89
CA GLN A 175 -2.31 20.87 -6.62
C GLN A 175 -3.34 19.73 -6.58
N LYS A 176 -2.90 18.47 -6.68
CA LYS A 176 -3.79 17.30 -6.58
C LYS A 176 -4.21 17.00 -5.15
N ALA A 177 -3.34 17.23 -4.17
CA ALA A 177 -3.62 16.99 -2.76
C ALA A 177 -4.79 17.84 -2.25
N VAL A 178 -4.88 19.12 -2.68
CA VAL A 178 -5.99 20.03 -2.35
C VAL A 178 -7.36 19.44 -2.77
N HIS A 179 -7.41 18.71 -3.88
CA HIS A 179 -8.65 18.10 -4.39
C HIS A 179 -8.84 16.64 -3.98
N TYR A 180 -7.90 16.07 -3.22
CA TYR A 180 -7.96 14.66 -2.85
C TYR A 180 -9.06 14.43 -1.80
N LYS A 181 -10.15 13.77 -2.22
CA LYS A 181 -11.18 13.27 -1.31
C LYS A 181 -10.98 11.78 -1.06
N SER A 182 -10.74 11.38 0.19
CA SER A 182 -10.75 9.97 0.58
C SER A 182 -12.18 9.43 0.55
N PHE A 183 -12.63 8.90 -0.58
CA PHE A 183 -13.98 8.35 -0.70
C PHE A 183 -14.19 7.21 0.31
N SER A 184 -15.30 7.27 1.06
CA SER A 184 -15.69 6.21 2.01
C SER A 184 -16.01 4.90 1.28
N ARG A 185 -15.95 3.76 2.00
CA ARG A 185 -16.26 2.42 1.46
C ARG A 185 -17.60 2.37 0.71
N LYS A 186 -18.60 3.15 1.13
CA LYS A 186 -19.94 3.21 0.53
C LYS A 186 -19.93 3.87 -0.85
N GLN A 187 -19.14 4.92 -1.04
CA GLN A 187 -19.01 5.63 -2.33
C GLN A 187 -18.09 4.91 -3.33
N ARG A 188 -17.14 4.11 -2.84
CA ARG A 188 -16.26 3.29 -3.70
C ARG A 188 -16.98 2.07 -4.29
N ARG A 189 -17.94 1.46 -3.58
CA ARG A 189 -18.64 0.25 -4.07
C ARG A 189 -19.44 0.53 -5.35
N SER A 190 -20.07 1.70 -5.46
CA SER A 190 -20.79 2.14 -6.65
C SER A 190 -19.88 2.58 -7.81
N LYS A 191 -18.72 3.21 -7.53
CA LYS A 191 -17.76 3.61 -8.60
C LYS A 191 -16.82 2.48 -9.06
N ASN A 192 -16.49 1.51 -8.20
CA ASN A 192 -15.58 0.42 -8.54
C ASN A 192 -16.24 -0.69 -9.36
N VAL A 193 -17.56 -0.88 -9.32
CA VAL A 193 -18.23 -1.84 -10.22
C VAL A 193 -18.03 -1.45 -11.69
N LEU A 194 -18.00 -0.14 -12.00
CA LEU A 194 -17.67 0.33 -13.36
C LEU A 194 -16.17 0.25 -13.68
N LYS A 195 -15.28 0.70 -12.78
CA LYS A 195 -13.83 0.73 -13.06
C LYS A 195 -13.16 -0.64 -13.06
N VAL A 196 -13.62 -1.56 -12.22
CA VAL A 196 -13.14 -2.96 -12.23
C VAL A 196 -13.58 -3.63 -13.53
N LYS A 197 -14.82 -3.44 -14.00
CA LYS A 197 -15.23 -3.95 -15.32
C LYS A 197 -14.33 -3.45 -16.46
N VAL A 198 -13.96 -2.16 -16.46
CA VAL A 198 -13.10 -1.55 -17.50
C VAL A 198 -11.63 -1.99 -17.38
N PHE A 199 -11.11 -2.15 -16.16
CA PHE A 199 -9.72 -2.60 -15.96
C PHE A 199 -9.57 -4.10 -16.24
N PHE A 200 -10.57 -4.92 -15.90
CA PHE A 200 -10.60 -6.34 -16.23
C PHE A 200 -10.86 -6.59 -17.71
N SER A 201 -11.71 -5.80 -18.38
CA SER A 201 -11.86 -5.91 -19.83
C SER A 201 -10.57 -5.52 -20.57
N ALA A 202 -9.82 -4.54 -20.08
CA ALA A 202 -8.52 -4.17 -20.66
C ALA A 202 -7.41 -5.23 -20.42
N ILE A 203 -7.45 -5.94 -19.29
CA ILE A 203 -6.54 -7.06 -19.01
C ILE A 203 -6.94 -8.30 -19.84
N LEU A 204 -8.23 -8.64 -19.90
CA LEU A 204 -8.73 -9.76 -20.70
C LEU A 204 -8.53 -9.53 -22.21
N ALA A 205 -8.71 -8.31 -22.71
CA ALA A 205 -8.41 -7.95 -24.10
C ALA A 205 -6.91 -8.08 -24.43
N LYS A 206 -6.01 -7.87 -23.46
CA LYS A 206 -4.57 -8.10 -23.64
C LYS A 206 -4.17 -9.57 -23.55
N CYS A 207 -4.90 -10.38 -22.79
CA CYS A 207 -4.65 -11.83 -22.72
C CYS A 207 -5.20 -12.57 -23.96
N ASN A 208 -6.37 -12.18 -24.49
CA ASN A 208 -6.93 -12.78 -25.71
C ASN A 208 -6.15 -12.48 -27.00
N LEU A 209 -5.19 -11.55 -26.97
CA LEU A 209 -4.32 -11.23 -28.12
C LEU A 209 -3.02 -12.06 -28.15
N ARG A 210 -2.81 -12.98 -27.21
CA ARG A 210 -1.62 -13.85 -27.17
C ARG A 210 -1.86 -15.33 -27.49
N ASP A 211 -3.12 -15.76 -27.62
CA ASP A 211 -3.46 -17.17 -27.94
C ASP A 211 -3.95 -17.34 -29.38
N THR A 212 -3.32 -16.65 -30.33
CA THR A 212 -3.54 -16.93 -31.76
C THR A 212 -2.24 -16.85 -32.53
N ILE A 213 -1.24 -17.66 -32.13
CA ILE A 213 -0.17 -18.10 -33.02
C ILE A 213 0.13 -19.58 -32.75
N ALA A 214 -0.21 -20.37 -33.78
CA ALA A 214 0.39 -21.62 -34.24
C ALA A 214 0.32 -22.88 -33.36
N TYR A 215 -0.58 -23.77 -33.79
CA TYR A 215 -0.29 -25.20 -34.04
C TYR A 215 1.19 -25.45 -34.36
N PHE A 216 1.85 -26.28 -33.55
CA PHE A 216 2.48 -27.57 -33.91
C PHE A 216 2.99 -28.24 -32.63
#